data_AF-A0A2G1VDG3-F1
#
_entry.id   AF-A0A2G1VDG3-F1
#
_cell.length_a   1.000
_cell.length_b   1.000
_cell.length_c   1.000
_cell.angle_alpha   90.00
_cell.angle_beta   90.00
_cell.angle_gamma   90.00
#
_symmetry.space_group_name_H-M   'P 1'
#
loop_
_entity.id
_entity.type
_entity.pdbx_description
1 polymer ?
#
loop_
_entity_poly.entity_id
_entity_poly.type
_entity_poly.pdbx_seq_one_letter_code
_entity_poly.pdbx_strand_id
1 'polypeptide(L)'
;MTPGEVLAFGVIGGALPEFYAIYRIRHYKKESRPLWLSSGFYWITTIFMVALGGGTAFLYHHIGVKINPMMAIHLGLATPVLIQTAIKEKPKID
;
A
#
# COMPACT_ATOMS: atom_id res chain seq x y z
N MET A 1 14.60 12.01 -10.28
CA MET A 1 14.15 11.85 -8.89
C MET A 1 15.25 11.14 -8.12
N THR A 2 15.51 11.57 -6.90
CA THR A 2 16.41 10.87 -5.99
C THR A 2 15.76 9.57 -5.50
N PRO A 3 16.53 8.56 -5.07
CA PRO A 3 15.96 7.32 -4.55
C PRO A 3 15.05 7.55 -3.33
N GLY A 4 15.36 8.54 -2.50
CA GLY A 4 14.53 8.94 -1.36
C GLY A 4 13.17 9.51 -1.77
N GLU A 5 13.13 10.33 -2.83
CA GLU A 5 11.86 10.83 -3.39
C GLU A 5 11.00 9.69 -3.93
N VAL A 6 11.59 8.76 -4.68
CA VAL A 6 10.86 7.61 -5.24
C VAL A 6 10.24 6.77 -4.11
N LEU A 7 11.00 6.50 -3.06
CA LEU A 7 10.52 5.76 -1.89
C LEU A 7 9.38 6.52 -1.19
N ALA A 8 9.53 7.82 -0.98
CA ALA A 8 8.49 8.64 -0.35
C ALA A 8 7.18 8.67 -1.17
N PHE A 9 7.27 8.89 -2.48
CA PHE A 9 6.10 8.85 -3.35
C PHE A 9 5.45 7.46 -3.45
N GLY A 10 6.25 6.40 -3.44
CA GLY A 10 5.73 5.03 -3.38
C GLY A 10 5.04 4.71 -2.05
N VAL A 11 5.58 5.19 -0.92
CA VAL A 11 4.94 5.09 0.41
C VAL A 11 3.61 5.85 0.41
N ILE A 12 3.58 7.08 -0.14
CA ILE A 12 2.34 7.85 -0.27
C ILE A 12 1.32 7.04 -1.09
N GLY A 13 1.73 6.48 -2.23
CA GLY A 13 0.90 5.62 -3.06
C GLY A 13 0.33 4.42 -2.30
N GLY A 14 1.17 3.72 -1.53
CA GLY A 14 0.76 2.57 -0.72
C GLY A 14 -0.17 2.93 0.45
N ALA A 15 -0.10 4.15 0.97
CA ALA A 15 -0.95 4.63 2.05
C ALA A 15 -2.35 5.08 1.57
N LEU A 16 -2.50 5.43 0.29
CA LEU A 16 -3.78 5.93 -0.26
C LEU A 16 -4.96 4.94 -0.08
N PRO A 17 -4.82 3.63 -0.37
CA PRO A 17 -5.91 2.67 -0.16
C PRO A 17 -6.38 2.61 1.29
N GLU A 18 -5.43 2.61 2.24
CA GLU A 18 -5.72 2.61 3.67
C GLU A 18 -6.42 3.91 4.10
N PHE A 19 -5.88 5.05 3.66
CA PHE A 19 -6.48 6.36 3.95
C PHE A 19 -7.90 6.45 3.41
N TYR A 20 -8.15 5.93 2.19
CA TYR A 20 -9.48 5.85 1.62
C TYR A 20 -10.42 4.94 2.43
N ALA A 21 -9.94 3.78 2.90
CA ALA A 21 -10.72 2.87 3.74
C ALA A 21 -11.17 3.56 5.04
N ILE A 22 -10.26 4.26 5.72
CA ILE A 22 -10.56 5.03 6.94
C ILE A 22 -11.49 6.20 6.65
N TYR A 23 -11.26 6.91 5.55
CA TYR A 23 -12.10 8.03 5.13
C TYR A 23 -13.57 7.61 4.95
N ARG A 24 -13.84 6.43 4.39
CA ARG A 24 -15.23 5.93 4.28
C ARG A 24 -15.88 5.70 5.65
N ILE A 25 -15.10 5.33 6.68
CA ILE A 25 -15.61 5.03 8.02
C ILE A 25 -16.04 6.31 8.77
N ARG A 26 -15.58 7.49 8.34
CA ARG A 26 -15.90 8.77 8.99
C ARG A 26 -17.40 9.09 9.04
N HIS A 27 -18.19 8.50 8.12
CA HIS A 27 -19.63 8.71 8.03
C HIS A 27 -20.44 7.76 8.94
N TYR A 28 -19.79 6.81 9.60
CA TYR A 28 -20.44 5.85 10.50
C TYR A 28 -20.43 6.35 11.95
N LYS A 29 -21.49 5.99 12.68
CA LYS A 29 -21.58 6.23 14.14
C LYS A 29 -20.41 5.57 14.85
N LYS A 30 -19.98 6.16 15.97
CA LYS A 30 -18.79 5.67 16.71
C LYS A 30 -18.97 4.22 17.16
N GLU A 31 -20.19 3.84 17.56
CA GLU A 31 -20.53 2.48 18.00
C GLU A 31 -20.49 1.44 16.86
N SER A 32 -20.62 1.86 15.60
CA SER A 32 -20.61 0.96 14.44
C SER A 32 -19.28 0.91 13.70
N ARG A 33 -18.22 1.49 14.28
CA ARG A 33 -16.88 1.43 13.70
C ARG A 33 -16.31 0.01 13.84
N PRO A 34 -15.54 -0.48 12.85
CA PRO A 34 -14.98 -1.82 12.92
C PRO A 34 -13.93 -1.95 14.02
N LEU A 35 -13.91 -3.10 14.71
CA LEU A 35 -12.94 -3.42 15.77
C LEU A 35 -11.48 -3.47 15.28
N TRP A 36 -11.26 -3.76 14.00
CA TRP A 36 -9.92 -3.80 13.42
C TRP A 36 -9.23 -2.42 13.44
N LEU A 37 -9.99 -1.33 13.50
CA LEU A 37 -9.43 0.03 13.53
C LEU A 37 -8.61 0.31 14.81
N SER A 38 -8.92 -0.38 15.91
CA SER A 38 -8.16 -0.31 17.16
C SER A 38 -7.15 -1.46 17.32
N SER A 39 -7.04 -2.36 16.35
CA SER A 39 -6.15 -3.52 16.43
C SER A 39 -4.71 -3.12 16.11
N GLY A 40 -3.80 -3.30 17.06
CA GLY A 40 -2.37 -3.06 16.83
C GLY A 40 -1.80 -3.96 15.72
N PHE A 41 -2.26 -5.20 15.64
CA PHE A 41 -1.88 -6.14 14.57
C PHE A 41 -2.24 -5.59 13.19
N TYR A 42 -3.43 -5.01 13.04
CA TYR A 42 -3.88 -4.39 11.80
C TYR A 42 -2.92 -3.28 11.36
N TRP A 43 -2.65 -2.32 12.25
CA TRP A 43 -1.77 -1.19 11.93
C TRP A 43 -0.34 -1.62 11.60
N ILE A 44 0.19 -2.63 12.30
CA ILE A 44 1.50 -3.21 11.96
C ILE A 44 1.48 -3.76 10.53
N THR A 45 0.48 -4.58 10.18
CA THR A 45 0.37 -5.14 8.83
C THR A 45 0.17 -4.06 7.75
N THR A 46 -0.60 -3.02 8.05
CA THR A 46 -0.79 -1.86 7.18
C THR A 46 0.52 -1.13 6.94
N ILE A 47 1.32 -0.86 7.98
CA ILE A 47 2.63 -0.21 7.84
C ILE A 47 3.55 -1.04 6.94
N PHE A 48 3.58 -2.36 7.10
CA PHE A 48 4.35 -3.23 6.21
C PHE A 48 3.87 -3.14 4.76
N MET A 49 2.56 -3.15 4.50
CA MET A 49 2.01 -3.03 3.15
C MET A 49 2.33 -1.68 2.50
N VAL A 50 2.26 -0.60 3.27
CA VAL A 50 2.64 0.75 2.82
C VAL A 50 4.14 0.81 2.50
N ALA A 51 4.97 0.24 3.37
CA ALA A 51 6.41 0.15 3.15
C ALA A 51 6.76 -0.70 1.90
N LEU A 52 6.01 -1.77 1.64
CA LEU A 52 6.14 -2.55 0.41
C LEU A 52 5.84 -1.71 -0.83
N GLY A 53 4.83 -0.83 -0.81
CA GLY A 53 4.55 0.10 -1.90
C GLY A 53 5.76 1.00 -2.24
N GLY A 54 6.37 1.60 -1.21
CA GLY A 54 7.61 2.38 -1.34
C GLY A 54 8.79 1.54 -1.82
N GLY A 55 8.96 0.35 -1.26
CA GLY A 55 10.02 -0.59 -1.61
C GLY A 55 9.93 -1.05 -3.07
N THR A 56 8.72 -1.32 -3.59
CA THR A 56 8.52 -1.66 -5.00
C THR A 56 8.93 -0.50 -5.91
N ALA A 57 8.49 0.73 -5.62
CA ALA A 57 8.88 1.90 -6.42
C ALA A 57 10.41 2.10 -6.41
N PHE A 58 11.04 1.98 -5.24
CA PHE A 58 12.50 2.04 -5.11
C PHE A 58 13.21 0.95 -5.92
N LEU A 59 12.73 -0.29 -5.86
CA LEU A 59 13.31 -1.41 -6.59
C LEU A 59 13.25 -1.17 -8.10
N TYR A 60 12.11 -0.70 -8.62
CA TYR A 60 11.97 -0.36 -10.04
C TYR A 60 12.95 0.75 -10.46
N HIS A 61 13.16 1.74 -9.60
CA HIS A 61 14.15 2.77 -9.87
C HIS A 61 15.59 2.22 -9.85
N HIS A 62 15.89 1.32 -8.91
CA HIS A 62 17.21 0.70 -8.77
C HIS A 62 17.59 -0.16 -9.98
N ILE A 63 16.63 -0.86 -10.59
CA ILE A 63 16.85 -1.64 -11.83
C ILE A 63 16.91 -0.77 -13.10
N GLY A 64 16.93 0.56 -12.95
CA GLY A 64 17.13 1.51 -14.05
C GLY A 64 15.86 2.01 -14.72
N VAL A 65 14.67 1.72 -14.19
CA VAL A 65 13.41 2.29 -14.72
C VAL A 65 13.36 3.78 -14.40
N LYS A 66 13.14 4.62 -15.42
CA LYS A 66 12.86 6.04 -15.23
C LYS A 66 11.47 6.21 -14.63
N ILE A 67 11.42 6.44 -13.32
CA ILE A 67 10.19 6.69 -12.58
C ILE A 67 9.98 8.20 -12.42
N ASN A 68 8.79 8.66 -12.79
CA ASN A 68 8.30 10.01 -12.46
C ASN A 68 7.44 9.94 -11.17
N PRO A 69 7.12 11.08 -10.53
CA PRO A 69 6.42 11.08 -9.24
C PRO A 69 5.07 10.37 -9.28
N MET A 70 4.31 10.57 -10.37
CA MET A 70 2.99 9.96 -10.55
C MET A 70 3.08 8.43 -10.68
N MET A 71 4.11 7.94 -11.39
CA MET A 71 4.37 6.52 -11.55
C MET A 71 4.79 5.87 -10.23
N ALA A 72 5.58 6.56 -9.41
CA ALA A 72 5.93 6.08 -8.07
C ALA A 72 4.68 5.89 -7.19
N ILE A 73 3.77 6.88 -7.19
CA ILE A 73 2.48 6.80 -6.48
C ILE A 73 1.63 5.64 -7.03
N HIS A 74 1.53 5.52 -8.36
CA HIS A 74 0.75 4.47 -9.00
C HIS A 74 1.29 3.08 -8.65
N LEU A 75 2.61 2.89 -8.69
CA LEU A 75 3.26 1.64 -8.28
C LEU A 75 2.95 1.31 -6.82
N GLY A 76 3.10 2.29 -5.92
CA GLY A 76 2.78 2.10 -4.51
C GLY A 76 1.32 1.69 -4.27
N LEU A 77 0.38 2.32 -4.98
CA LEU A 77 -1.05 2.00 -4.90
C LEU A 77 -1.36 0.61 -5.46
N ALA A 78 -0.69 0.20 -6.54
CA ALA A 78 -0.91 -1.09 -7.18
C ALA A 78 -0.28 -2.25 -6.40
N THR A 79 0.81 -2.05 -5.65
CA THR A 79 1.55 -3.12 -4.95
C THR A 79 0.65 -4.01 -4.07
N PRO A 80 -0.19 -3.49 -3.15
CA PRO A 80 -1.05 -4.35 -2.33
C PRO A 80 -2.05 -5.16 -3.16
N VAL A 81 -2.54 -4.62 -4.28
CA VAL A 81 -3.48 -5.29 -5.18
C VAL A 81 -2.79 -6.39 -5.97
N LEU A 82 -1.57 -6.12 -6.45
CA LEU A 82 -0.74 -7.11 -7.15
C LEU A 82 -0.38 -8.27 -6.23
N ILE A 83 0.02 -8.01 -4.98
CA ILE A 83 0.29 -9.05 -3.98
C ILE A 83 -0.95 -9.90 -3.72
N GLN A 84 -2.12 -9.27 -3.51
CA GLN A 84 -3.37 -10.01 -3.32
C GLN A 84 -3.73 -10.89 -4.52
N THR A 85 -3.54 -10.37 -5.74
CA THR A 85 -3.80 -11.10 -6.97
C THR A 85 -2.85 -12.30 -7.11
N ALA A 86 -1.55 -12.08 -6.91
CA ALA A 86 -0.55 -13.14 -6.97
C ALA A 86 -0.77 -14.25 -5.92
N ILE A 87 -1.31 -13.92 -4.74
CA ILE A 87 -1.65 -14.92 -3.73
C ILE A 87 -2.92 -15.69 -4.10
N LYS A 88 -3.94 -15.01 -4.68
CA LYS A 88 -5.18 -15.66 -5.13
C LYS A 88 -4.97 -16.65 -6.27
N GLU A 89 -3.99 -16.39 -7.13
CA GLU A 89 -3.60 -17.26 -8.24
C GLU A 89 -2.73 -18.46 -7.80
N LYS A 90 -2.39 -18.60 -6.51
CA LYS A 90 -1.70 -19.80 -6.03
C LYS A 90 -2.63 -21.00 -6.21
N PRO A 91 -2.16 -22.11 -6.82
CA PRO A 91 -2.98 -23.32 -6.96
C PRO A 91 -3.47 -23.74 -5.57
N LYS A 92 -4.77 -24.02 -5.46
CA LYS A 92 -5.29 -24.72 -4.28
C LYS A 92 -4.64 -26.10 -4.28
N ILE A 93 -3.68 -26.31 -3.39
CA ILE A 93 -3.21 -27.66 -3.08
C ILE A 93 -4.24 -28.18 -2.07
N ASP A 94 -5.22 -28.92 -2.60
CA ASP A 94 -6.12 -29.75 -1.79
C ASP A 94 -5.38 -31.00 -1.29
#